data_AF-A0A9D2RXV6-F1
#
_entry.id   AF-A0A9D2RXV6-F1
#
_cell.length_a   1.000
_cell.length_b   1.000
_cell.length_c   1.000
_cell.angle_alpha   90.00
_cell.angle_beta   90.00
_cell.angle_gamma   90.00
#
_symmetry.space_group_name_H-M   'P 1'
#
loop_
_entity.id
_entity.type
_entity.pdbx_description
1 polymer ?
#
loop_
_entity_poly.entity_id
_entity_poly.type
_entity_poly.pdbx_seq_one_letter_code
_entity_poly.pdbx_strand_id
1 'polypeptide(L)'
;LLPRLQALFQKLGYMESSSSDLFDQFLKTGMGAKPLIAGYESQLLEFAVQEPETWEQIKGDIVMVYPTPTVWSSHVFIALDEAGALGIDALLDEEVQRLAWENHGFRTGVYDAPTDTAQFGVAGVAEEVTQVAPMPGAPVMEAIIAALS
;
A
#
# COMPACT_ATOMS: atom_id res chain seq x y z
N LEU A 1 -20.38 -15.66 -8.91
CA LEU A 1 -19.05 -15.02 -8.70
C LEU A 1 -18.21 -15.78 -7.69
N LEU A 2 -18.77 -16.16 -6.53
CA LEU A 2 -18.02 -16.85 -5.47
C LEU A 2 -17.28 -18.12 -5.91
N PRO A 3 -17.86 -19.08 -6.67
CA PRO A 3 -17.11 -20.25 -7.13
C PRO A 3 -15.92 -19.90 -8.04
N ARG A 4 -16.05 -18.83 -8.83
CA ARG A 4 -14.96 -18.32 -9.66
C ARG A 4 -13.85 -17.69 -8.81
N LEU A 5 -14.21 -16.96 -7.77
CA LEU A 5 -13.25 -16.36 -6.83
C LEU A 5 -12.45 -17.44 -6.09
N GLN A 6 -13.13 -18.48 -5.60
CA GLN A 6 -12.48 -19.63 -4.96
C GLN A 6 -11.50 -20.33 -5.91
N ALA A 7 -11.93 -20.59 -7.15
CA ALA A 7 -11.07 -21.21 -8.16
C ALA A 7 -9.84 -20.34 -8.52
N LEU A 8 -9.95 -19.01 -8.45
CA LEU A 8 -8.80 -18.11 -8.63
C LEU A 8 -7.88 -18.17 -7.41
N PHE A 9 -8.44 -18.09 -6.20
CA PHE A 9 -7.67 -18.10 -4.96
C PHE A 9 -6.85 -19.39 -4.79
N GLN A 10 -7.45 -20.55 -5.08
CA GLN A 10 -6.75 -21.84 -5.05
C GLN A 10 -5.56 -21.92 -6.02
N LYS A 11 -5.60 -21.17 -7.13
CA LYS A 11 -4.52 -21.13 -8.13
C LYS A 11 -3.38 -20.18 -7.75
N LEU A 12 -3.56 -19.31 -6.74
CA LEU A 12 -2.50 -18.42 -6.27
C LEU A 12 -1.34 -19.18 -5.60
N GLY A 13 -1.60 -20.41 -5.12
CA GLY A 13 -0.56 -21.23 -4.52
C GLY A 13 -0.06 -20.66 -3.19
N TYR A 14 1.25 -20.75 -2.96
CA TYR A 14 1.87 -20.23 -1.74
C TYR A 14 1.93 -18.69 -1.80
N MET A 15 1.28 -18.04 -0.83
CA MET A 15 1.38 -16.60 -0.63
C MET A 15 2.47 -16.30 0.40
N GLU A 16 3.22 -15.24 0.17
CA GLU A 16 4.21 -14.76 1.14
C GLU A 16 3.52 -14.35 2.46
N SER A 17 4.26 -14.43 3.56
CA SER A 17 3.77 -14.08 4.89
C SER A 17 3.42 -12.61 5.05
N SER A 18 4.06 -11.73 4.28
CA SER A 18 3.81 -10.29 4.30
C SER A 18 4.08 -9.63 2.95
N SER A 19 3.55 -8.43 2.76
CA SER A 19 3.87 -7.59 1.60
C SER A 19 5.34 -7.16 1.61
N SER A 20 5.98 -7.03 2.78
CA SER A 20 7.39 -6.69 2.89
C SER A 20 8.29 -7.83 2.42
N ASP A 21 7.97 -9.08 2.78
CA ASP A 21 8.71 -10.26 2.28
C ASP A 21 8.62 -10.36 0.76
N LEU A 22 7.44 -10.09 0.19
CA LEU A 22 7.23 -10.09 -1.25
C LEU A 22 8.03 -8.99 -1.95
N PHE A 23 8.05 -7.78 -1.38
CA PHE A 23 8.80 -6.63 -1.89
C PHE A 23 10.31 -6.88 -1.82
N ASP A 24 10.81 -7.39 -0.70
CA ASP A 24 12.21 -7.78 -0.53
C ASP A 24 12.66 -8.82 -1.56
N GLN A 25 11.81 -9.82 -1.80
CA GLN A 25 12.08 -10.83 -2.82
C GLN A 25 12.07 -10.21 -4.23
N PHE A 26 11.14 -9.30 -4.52
CA PHE A 26 11.11 -8.57 -5.78
C PHE A 26 12.43 -7.85 -6.04
N LEU A 27 12.94 -7.11 -5.04
CA LEU A 27 14.23 -6.39 -5.14
C LEU A 27 15.43 -7.33 -5.29
N LYS A 28 15.46 -8.47 -4.57
CA LYS A 28 16.62 -9.37 -4.52
C LYS A 28 16.68 -10.40 -5.65
N THR A 29 15.53 -10.85 -6.14
CA THR A 29 15.44 -11.95 -7.12
C THR A 29 15.29 -11.46 -8.56
N GLY A 30 14.82 -10.21 -8.72
CA GLY A 30 14.68 -9.55 -10.01
C GLY A 30 13.74 -10.25 -10.99
N MET A 31 13.87 -9.88 -12.26
CA MET A 31 12.95 -10.26 -13.35
C MET A 31 12.82 -11.77 -13.59
N GLY A 32 13.81 -12.57 -13.19
CA GLY A 32 13.80 -14.03 -13.40
C GLY A 32 12.83 -14.78 -12.49
N ALA A 33 12.46 -14.22 -11.35
CA ALA A 33 11.60 -14.87 -10.37
C ALA A 33 10.29 -14.14 -10.15
N LYS A 34 10.32 -12.83 -9.88
CA LYS A 34 9.13 -12.00 -9.64
C LYS A 34 9.19 -10.74 -10.50
N PRO A 35 8.86 -10.82 -11.81
CA PRO A 35 8.90 -9.66 -12.70
C PRO A 35 7.80 -8.62 -12.44
N LEU A 36 6.76 -8.99 -11.67
CA LEU A 36 5.66 -8.14 -11.26
C LEU A 36 5.13 -8.61 -9.91
N ILE A 37 4.89 -7.68 -9.00
CA ILE A 37 4.24 -7.94 -7.72
C ILE A 37 3.11 -6.94 -7.49
N ALA A 38 2.12 -7.34 -6.69
CA ALA A 38 1.18 -6.41 -6.08
C ALA A 38 1.73 -5.99 -4.72
N GLY A 39 1.86 -4.69 -4.48
CA GLY A 39 2.36 -4.12 -3.24
C GLY A 39 1.72 -2.77 -2.94
N TYR A 40 1.99 -2.22 -1.76
CA TYR A 40 1.51 -0.88 -1.41
C TYR A 40 2.41 0.18 -2.03
N GLU A 41 1.81 1.31 -2.42
CA GLU A 41 2.55 2.50 -2.87
C GLU A 41 3.58 2.94 -1.82
N SER A 42 3.13 3.07 -0.57
CA SER A 42 3.95 3.51 0.56
C SER A 42 5.24 2.70 0.73
N GLN A 43 5.22 1.39 0.47
CA GLN A 43 6.41 0.55 0.61
C GLN A 43 7.54 0.96 -0.35
N LEU A 44 7.22 1.31 -1.60
CA LEU A 44 8.24 1.76 -2.55
C LEU A 44 8.71 3.18 -2.23
N LEU A 45 7.78 4.06 -1.83
CA LEU A 45 8.10 5.44 -1.47
C LEU A 45 8.99 5.51 -0.23
N GLU A 46 8.64 4.77 0.82
CA GLU A 46 9.43 4.63 2.04
C GLU A 46 10.82 4.06 1.73
N PHE A 47 10.89 3.00 0.91
CA PHE A 47 12.17 2.45 0.47
C PHE A 47 13.05 3.49 -0.25
N ALA A 48 12.48 4.28 -1.17
CA ALA A 48 13.22 5.31 -1.88
C ALA A 48 13.78 6.40 -0.94
N VAL A 49 13.08 6.71 0.14
CA VAL A 49 13.49 7.71 1.14
C VAL A 49 14.52 7.15 2.12
N GLN A 50 14.30 5.93 2.62
CA GLN A 50 15.14 5.32 3.66
C GLN A 50 16.45 4.75 3.10
N GLU A 51 16.45 4.30 1.84
CA GLU A 51 17.58 3.63 1.19
C GLU A 51 18.03 4.35 -0.10
N PRO A 52 18.36 5.67 -0.06
CA PRO A 52 18.55 6.49 -1.26
C PRO A 52 19.71 6.01 -2.15
N GLU A 53 20.79 5.51 -1.55
CA GLU A 53 21.94 4.97 -2.31
C GLU A 53 21.57 3.72 -3.11
N THR A 54 20.72 2.85 -2.53
CA THR A 54 20.23 1.65 -3.20
C THR A 54 19.18 2.04 -4.25
N TRP A 55 18.28 2.96 -3.92
CA TRP A 55 17.28 3.47 -4.84
C TRP A 55 17.89 4.06 -6.11
N GLU A 56 18.93 4.90 -6.00
CA GLU A 56 19.61 5.48 -7.15
C GLU A 56 20.17 4.43 -8.12
N GLN A 57 20.55 3.24 -7.61
CA GLN A 57 21.07 2.15 -8.44
C GLN A 57 19.98 1.42 -9.21
N ILE A 58 18.77 1.31 -8.64
CA ILE A 58 17.71 0.44 -9.18
C ILE A 58 16.49 1.18 -9.74
N LYS A 59 16.35 2.50 -9.51
CA LYS A 59 15.16 3.27 -9.90
C LYS A 59 14.85 3.23 -11.39
N GLY A 60 15.84 2.97 -12.24
CA GLY A 60 15.67 2.83 -13.69
C GLY A 60 15.01 1.51 -14.11
N ASP A 61 15.03 0.50 -13.23
CA ASP A 61 14.53 -0.85 -13.51
C ASP A 61 13.14 -1.10 -12.89
N ILE A 62 12.65 -0.17 -12.07
CA ILE A 62 11.37 -0.28 -11.35
C ILE A 62 10.38 0.74 -11.90
N VAL A 63 9.17 0.28 -12.19
CA VAL A 63 8.05 1.13 -12.62
C VAL A 63 6.83 0.80 -11.76
N MET A 64 6.22 1.84 -11.17
CA MET A 64 4.93 1.70 -10.49
C MET A 64 3.78 1.80 -11.51
N VAL A 65 2.81 0.91 -11.37
CA VAL A 65 1.57 0.92 -12.17
C VAL A 65 0.35 0.80 -11.26
N TYR A 66 -0.68 1.61 -11.54
CA TYR A 66 -1.95 1.51 -10.85
C TYR A 66 -2.95 0.73 -11.72
N PRO A 67 -3.53 -0.37 -11.22
CA PRO A 67 -4.67 -0.97 -11.89
C PRO A 67 -5.84 0.01 -11.92
N THR A 68 -6.63 -0.02 -12.98
CA THR A 68 -7.86 0.78 -13.09
C THR A 68 -9.06 -0.17 -13.14
N PRO A 69 -9.93 -0.20 -12.10
CA PRO A 69 -9.81 0.54 -10.85
C PRO A 69 -8.76 -0.04 -9.89
N THR A 70 -8.29 0.79 -8.94
CA THR A 70 -7.48 0.38 -7.79
C THR A 70 -8.35 0.33 -6.51
N VAL A 71 -7.76 -0.01 -5.36
CA VAL A 71 -8.42 -0.02 -4.05
C VAL A 71 -7.58 0.72 -3.01
N TRP A 72 -8.24 1.40 -2.07
CA TRP A 72 -7.57 1.95 -0.89
C TRP A 72 -7.36 0.87 0.16
N SER A 73 -6.14 0.81 0.71
CA SER A 73 -5.86 0.07 1.94
C SER A 73 -5.84 1.04 3.11
N SER A 74 -7.00 1.24 3.73
CA SER A 74 -7.16 2.16 4.85
C SER A 74 -6.65 1.56 6.15
N HIS A 75 -5.81 2.30 6.87
CA HIS A 75 -5.41 1.97 8.24
C HIS A 75 -6.39 2.64 9.20
N VAL A 76 -7.21 1.85 9.89
CA VAL A 76 -8.26 2.34 10.78
C VAL A 76 -7.79 2.29 12.22
N PHE A 77 -7.85 3.41 12.91
CA PHE A 77 -7.59 3.51 14.35
C PHE A 77 -8.91 3.71 15.11
N ILE A 78 -9.20 2.86 16.08
CA ILE A 78 -10.41 2.92 16.91
C ILE A 78 -9.99 3.09 18.37
N ALA A 79 -10.31 4.25 18.95
CA ALA A 79 -10.11 4.48 20.38
C ALA A 79 -11.12 3.69 21.21
N LEU A 80 -10.65 2.97 22.23
CA LEU A 80 -11.49 2.21 23.16
C LEU A 80 -11.62 2.88 24.53
N ASP A 81 -10.79 3.89 24.81
CA ASP A 81 -10.73 4.64 26.06
C ASP A 81 -10.17 6.06 25.86
N GLU A 82 -10.00 6.82 26.94
CA GLU A 82 -9.46 8.19 26.93
C GLU A 82 -8.02 8.26 26.41
N ALA A 83 -7.17 7.27 26.73
CA ALA A 83 -5.81 7.23 26.23
C ALA A 83 -5.76 6.97 24.72
N GLY A 84 -6.66 6.12 24.22
CA GLY A 84 -6.86 5.90 22.78
C GLY A 84 -7.35 7.17 22.08
N ALA A 85 -8.21 7.96 22.71
CA ALA A 85 -8.66 9.24 22.16
C ALA A 85 -7.49 10.22 22.02
N LEU A 86 -6.60 10.32 23.02
CA LEU A 86 -5.35 11.09 22.90
C LEU A 86 -4.44 10.55 21.78
N GLY A 87 -4.46 9.24 21.52
CA GLY A 87 -3.77 8.63 20.38
C GLY A 87 -4.32 9.09 19.03
N ILE A 88 -5.64 9.28 18.91
CA ILE A 88 -6.25 9.85 17.71
C ILE A 88 -5.74 11.29 17.51
N ASP A 89 -5.76 12.11 18.57
CA ASP A 89 -5.29 13.49 18.49
C ASP A 89 -3.83 13.56 18.05
N ALA A 90 -2.97 12.70 18.60
CA ALA A 90 -1.57 12.62 18.21
C ALA A 90 -1.37 12.16 16.76
N LEU A 91 -2.17 11.19 16.28
CA LEU A 91 -2.07 10.72 14.90
C LEU A 91 -2.55 11.76 13.89
N LEU A 92 -3.52 12.60 14.26
CA LEU A 92 -4.05 13.66 13.40
C LEU A 92 -3.25 14.98 13.50
N ASP A 93 -2.22 15.03 14.34
CA ASP A 93 -1.30 16.16 14.43
C ASP A 93 -0.63 16.43 13.07
N GLU A 94 -0.48 17.71 12.72
CA GLU A 94 -0.01 18.14 11.40
C GLU A 94 1.41 17.63 11.11
N GLU A 95 2.28 17.65 12.11
CA GLU A 95 3.66 17.19 11.97
C GLU A 95 3.71 15.67 11.80
N VAL A 96 2.87 14.94 12.54
CA VAL A 96 2.76 13.48 12.41
C VAL A 96 2.24 13.11 11.02
N GLN A 97 1.22 13.80 10.51
CA GLN A 97 0.70 13.58 9.16
C GLN A 97 1.73 13.92 8.08
N ARG A 98 2.51 14.98 8.28
CA ARG A 98 3.62 15.36 7.38
C ARG A 98 4.70 14.29 7.33
N LEU A 99 5.17 13.82 8.50
CA LEU A 99 6.17 12.76 8.60
C LEU A 99 5.66 11.43 8.00
N ALA A 100 4.39 11.10 8.19
CA ALA A 100 3.78 9.90 7.61
C ALA A 100 3.82 9.92 6.06
N TRP A 101 3.70 11.09 5.44
CA TRP A 101 3.86 11.24 4.00
C TRP A 101 5.35 11.27 3.61
N GLU A 102 6.11 12.23 4.12
CA GLU A 102 7.49 12.49 3.68
C GLU A 102 8.42 11.29 3.90
N ASN A 103 8.30 10.60 5.04
CA ASN A 103 9.23 9.53 5.39
C ASN A 103 8.71 8.13 5.06
N HIS A 104 7.39 7.98 4.90
CA HIS A 104 6.74 6.66 4.84
C HIS A 104 5.73 6.52 3.68
N GLY A 105 5.48 7.56 2.89
CA GLY A 105 4.60 7.49 1.71
C GLY A 105 3.12 7.18 2.03
N PHE A 106 2.66 7.38 3.25
CA PHE A 106 1.24 7.21 3.58
C PHE A 106 0.46 8.45 3.13
N ARG A 107 -0.54 8.23 2.28
CA ARG A 107 -1.49 9.29 1.91
C ARG A 107 -2.39 9.63 3.10
N THR A 108 -2.20 10.82 3.62
CA THR A 108 -2.90 11.36 4.79
C THR A 108 -4.12 12.19 4.40
N GLY A 109 -5.15 12.21 5.26
CA GLY A 109 -6.46 12.81 4.93
C GLY A 109 -6.69 14.21 5.50
N VAL A 110 -5.76 14.74 6.31
CA VAL A 110 -6.00 15.94 7.14
C VAL A 110 -5.41 17.22 6.58
N TYR A 111 -4.70 17.19 5.45
CA TYR A 111 -4.09 18.41 4.90
C TYR A 111 -4.18 18.47 3.39
N ASP A 112 -4.08 19.70 2.87
CA ASP A 112 -3.40 20.05 1.61
C ASP A 112 -1.92 19.56 1.64
N ALA A 113 -1.71 18.32 2.10
CA ALA A 113 -0.41 17.70 2.25
C ALA A 113 0.18 17.66 0.85
N PRO A 114 1.46 18.00 0.68
CA PRO A 114 2.02 18.17 -0.64
C PRO A 114 1.84 16.87 -1.41
N THR A 115 0.89 16.86 -2.34
CA THR A 115 0.72 15.83 -3.38
C THR A 115 1.90 15.83 -4.34
N ASP A 116 2.95 16.58 -4.03
CA ASP A 116 4.22 16.56 -4.70
C ASP A 116 4.90 15.21 -4.46
N THR A 117 4.48 14.26 -5.27
CA THR A 117 5.10 12.93 -5.38
C THR A 117 6.53 13.03 -5.90
N ALA A 118 6.95 14.18 -6.46
CA ALA A 118 8.30 14.33 -7.00
C ALA A 118 9.37 14.27 -5.90
N GLN A 119 9.02 14.56 -4.63
CA GLN A 119 9.96 14.45 -3.50
C GLN A 119 10.57 13.04 -3.37
N PHE A 120 9.82 11.99 -3.75
CA PHE A 120 10.29 10.62 -3.65
C PHE A 120 11.21 10.21 -4.80
N GLY A 121 11.22 10.98 -5.91
CA GLY A 121 11.97 10.61 -7.11
C GLY A 121 11.53 9.26 -7.72
N VAL A 122 10.31 8.81 -7.43
CA VAL A 122 9.73 7.56 -7.93
C VAL A 122 8.88 7.83 -9.16
N ALA A 123 9.22 7.17 -10.27
CA ALA A 123 8.47 7.31 -11.51
C ALA A 123 7.13 6.57 -11.45
N GLY A 124 6.08 7.20 -11.99
CA GLY A 124 4.77 6.60 -12.15
C GLY A 124 3.85 6.71 -10.93
N VAL A 125 4.26 7.38 -9.85
CA VAL A 125 3.39 7.71 -8.71
C VAL A 125 2.36 8.74 -9.17
N ALA A 126 1.08 8.50 -8.89
CA ALA A 126 0.02 9.42 -9.26
C ALA A 126 -0.07 10.56 -8.24
N GLU A 127 -0.18 11.83 -8.67
CA GLU A 127 -0.46 12.94 -7.74
C GLU A 127 -1.79 12.68 -7.01
N GLU A 128 -2.81 12.29 -7.75
CA GLU A 128 -4.13 11.92 -7.24
C GLU A 128 -4.60 10.55 -7.75
N VAL A 129 -5.23 9.76 -6.88
CA VAL A 129 -5.79 8.45 -7.21
C VAL A 129 -7.32 8.55 -7.30
N THR A 130 -7.85 8.65 -8.52
CA THR A 130 -9.28 8.96 -8.76
C THR A 130 -10.14 7.76 -9.16
N GLN A 131 -9.53 6.67 -9.64
CA GLN A 131 -10.24 5.48 -10.13
C GLN A 131 -10.21 4.36 -9.10
N VAL A 132 -11.02 4.51 -8.05
CA VAL A 132 -11.05 3.58 -6.91
C VAL A 132 -12.34 2.79 -6.90
N ALA A 133 -12.24 1.46 -6.80
CA ALA A 133 -13.37 0.58 -6.58
C ALA A 133 -13.75 0.55 -5.10
N PRO A 134 -15.04 0.60 -4.75
CA PRO A 134 -15.47 0.42 -3.38
C PRO A 134 -15.23 -1.03 -2.92
N MET A 135 -14.86 -1.19 -1.65
CA MET A 135 -14.80 -2.52 -1.04
C MET A 135 -16.20 -3.16 -0.97
N PRO A 136 -16.31 -4.49 -1.07
CA PRO A 136 -17.59 -5.17 -0.85
C PRO A 136 -18.14 -4.85 0.54
N GLY A 137 -19.47 -4.76 0.66
CA GLY A 137 -20.12 -4.54 1.97
C GLY A 137 -19.83 -5.69 2.94
N ALA A 138 -19.92 -5.43 4.25
CA ALA A 138 -19.56 -6.40 5.30
C ALA A 138 -20.19 -7.80 5.12
N PRO A 139 -21.49 -7.96 4.81
CA PRO A 139 -22.07 -9.30 4.60
C PRO A 139 -21.46 -10.05 3.40
N VAL A 140 -21.04 -9.32 2.37
CA VAL A 140 -20.39 -9.90 1.19
C VAL A 140 -18.95 -10.29 1.54
N MET A 141 -18.24 -9.44 2.29
CA MET A 141 -16.90 -9.76 2.77
C MET A 141 -16.90 -11.00 3.66
N GLU A 142 -17.83 -11.13 4.60
CA GLU A 142 -17.98 -12.32 5.44
C GLU A 142 -18.23 -13.58 4.59
N ALA A 143 -19.11 -13.50 3.60
CA ALA A 143 -19.37 -14.61 2.69
C ALA A 143 -18.14 -15.01 1.85
N ILE A 144 -17.31 -14.04 1.47
CA ILE A 144 -16.05 -14.29 0.77
C ILE A 144 -15.05 -14.96 1.71
N ILE A 145 -14.83 -14.40 2.91
CA ILE A 145 -13.89 -14.94 3.89
C ILE A 145 -14.25 -16.39 4.23
N ALA A 146 -15.50 -16.66 4.59
CA ALA A 146 -15.97 -18.00 4.93
C ALA A 146 -15.82 -19.02 3.78
N ALA A 147 -15.77 -18.56 2.54
CA ALA A 147 -15.60 -19.41 1.37
C ALA A 147 -14.12 -19.62 0.98
N LEU A 148 -13.21 -18.77 1.47
CA LEU A 148 -11.78 -18.82 1.17
C LEU A 148 -10.93 -19.37 2.32
N SER A 149 -11.47 -19.35 3.55
CA SER A 149 -10.93 -20.03 4.74
C SER A 149 -11.11 -21.54 4.65
#